data_AF-A0A0F9EUZ5-F1
#
_entry.id   AF-A0A0F9EUZ5-F1
#
_cell.length_a   1.000
_cell.length_b   1.000
_cell.length_c   1.000
_cell.angle_alpha   90.00
_cell.angle_beta   90.00
_cell.angle_gamma   90.00
#
_symmetry.space_group_name_H-M   'P 1'
#
loop_
_entity.id
_entity.type
_entity.pdbx_description
1 polymer ?
#
loop_
_entity_poly.entity_id
_entity_poly.type
_entity_poly.pdbx_seq_one_letter_code
_entity_poly.pdbx_strand_id
1 'polypeptide(L)' 'MVGELEIKITWENNNFFKMEKKVGSEPWLTVVEIEENAHIAAIAGNLQGLCMADFNAHLDDIMTEMRVP' A
#
# COMPACT_ATOMS: atom_id res chain seq x y z
N MET A 1 14.54 1.71 -9.69
CA MET A 1 13.19 2.08 -10.12
C MET A 1 13.08 3.60 -10.10
N VAL A 2 13.33 4.25 -11.24
CA VAL A 2 13.15 5.71 -11.34
C VAL A 2 11.71 5.96 -11.75
N GLY A 3 10.86 6.42 -10.81
CA GLY A 3 9.47 6.73 -11.10
C GLY A 3 8.74 7.36 -9.90
N GLU A 4 7.65 8.07 -10.17
CA GLU A 4 6.74 8.58 -9.14
C GLU A 4 5.99 7.41 -8.49
N LEU A 5 6.08 7.28 -7.16
CA LEU A 5 5.28 6.34 -6.39
C LEU A 5 3.91 6.97 -6.11
N GLU A 6 2.86 6.37 -6.63
CA GLU A 6 1.49 6.73 -6.30
C GLU A 6 0.87 5.62 -5.47
N ILE A 7 0.23 6.00 -4.35
CA ILE A 7 -0.51 5.10 -3.47
C ILE A 7 -1.94 5.58 -3.39
N LYS A 8 -2.87 4.64 -3.59
CA LYS A 8 -4.30 4.88 -3.52
C LYS A 8 -4.91 3.97 -2.47
N ILE A 9 -5.60 4.58 -1.52
CA ILE A 9 -6.37 3.87 -0.49
C ILE A 9 -7.86 4.12 -0.75
N THR A 10 -8.62 3.04 -0.87
CA THR A 10 -10.08 3.06 -1.02
C THR A 10 -10.70 2.38 0.19
N TRP A 11 -11.69 3.01 0.82
CA TRP A 11 -12.38 2.47 1.99
C TRP A 11 -13.87 2.78 1.91
N GLU A 12 -14.69 1.80 2.29
CA GLU A 12 -16.14 1.97 2.40
C GLU A 12 -16.61 1.36 3.73
N ASN A 13 -16.91 2.22 4.71
CA ASN A 13 -17.58 1.93 6.00
C ASN A 13 -17.65 0.46 6.45
N ASN A 14 -16.53 -0.09 6.95
CA ASN A 14 -16.40 -1.47 7.45
C ASN A 14 -16.71 -2.60 6.46
N ASN A 15 -17.04 -2.28 5.21
CA ASN A 15 -17.39 -3.25 4.17
C ASN A 15 -16.23 -3.51 3.22
N PHE A 16 -15.40 -2.49 3.00
CA PHE A 16 -14.32 -2.56 2.02
C PHE A 16 -13.09 -1.79 2.47
N PHE A 17 -11.93 -2.37 2.20
CA PHE A 17 -10.65 -1.68 2.25
C PHE A 17 -9.75 -2.18 1.12
N LYS A 18 -9.13 -1.27 0.37
CA LYS A 18 -8.15 -1.59 -0.66
C LYS A 18 -7.00 -0.59 -0.64
N MET A 19 -5.78 -1.09 -0.69
CA MET A 19 -4.59 -0.29 -0.98
C MET A 19 -4.01 -0.76 -2.32
N GLU A 20 -3.80 0.19 -3.21
CA GLU A 20 -3.18 0.00 -4.51
C GLU A 20 -1.95 0.90 -4.61
N LYS A 21 -0.94 0.46 -5.37
CA LYS A 21 0.21 1.29 -5.70
C LYS A 21 0.62 1.15 -7.15
N LYS A 22 1.30 2.16 -7.69
CA LYS A 22 2.01 2.07 -8.97
C LYS A 22 3.29 2.90 -8.94
N VAL A 23 4.25 2.52 -9.77
CA VAL A 23 5.51 3.25 -9.95
C VAL A 23 5.59 3.73 -11.39
N GLY A 24 5.67 5.05 -11.58
CA GLY A 24 5.70 5.67 -12.90
C GLY A 24 4.50 5.29 -13.76
N SER A 25 4.77 4.71 -14.93
CA SER A 25 3.73 4.31 -15.90
C SER A 25 3.27 2.85 -15.75
N GLU A 26 3.67 2.15 -14.69
CA GLU A 26 3.24 0.77 -14.44
C GLU A 26 1.75 0.67 -14.08
N PRO A 27 1.10 -0.49 -14.33
CA PRO A 27 -0.26 -0.75 -13.86
C PRO A 27 -0.37 -0.67 -12.32
N TRP A 28 -1.56 -0.33 -11.84
CA TRP A 28 -1.88 -0.41 -10.40
C TRP A 28 -1.78 -1.86 -9.91
N LEU A 29 -0.96 -2.07 -8.89
CA LEU A 29 -0.84 -3.30 -8.14
C LEU A 29 -1.68 -3.21 -6.87
N THR A 30 -2.52 -4.21 -6.61
CA THR A 30 -3.23 -4.32 -5.33
C THR A 30 -2.28 -4.87 -4.27
N VAL A 31 -2.08 -4.10 -3.20
CA VAL A 31 -1.24 -4.47 -2.04
C VAL A 31 -2.08 -5.23 -1.03
N VAL A 32 -3.27 -4.72 -0.74
CA VAL A 32 -4.26 -5.38 0.11
C VAL A 32 -5.65 -5.06 -0.40
N GLU A 33 -6.53 -6.05 -0.33
CA GLU A 33 -7.95 -5.92 -0.64
C GLU A 33 -8.72 -6.80 0.33
N ILE A 34 -9.75 -6.21 0.94
CA ILE A 34 -10.68 -6.89 1.84
C ILE A 34 -12.08 -6.51 1.42
N GLU A 35 -12.84 -7.53 1.02
CA GLU A 35 -14.25 -7.48 0.66
C GLU A 35 -15.07 -8.24 1.72
N GLU A 36 -16.30 -7.78 1.99
CA GLU A 36 -17.33 -8.31 2.91
C GLU A 36 -16.99 -9.55 3.79
N ASN A 37 -17.24 -9.40 5.11
CA ASN A 37 -17.28 -10.40 6.21
C ASN A 37 -16.12 -10.45 7.20
N ALA A 38 -15.03 -9.76 6.99
CA ALA A 38 -14.13 -9.49 8.11
C ALA A 38 -14.67 -8.26 8.84
N HIS A 39 -14.88 -8.32 10.15
CA HIS A 39 -14.99 -7.12 10.95
C HIS A 39 -13.73 -6.27 10.68
N ILE A 40 -13.76 -5.35 9.70
CA ILE A 40 -12.59 -4.59 9.28
C ILE A 40 -12.03 -3.85 10.50
N ALA A 41 -12.90 -3.40 11.39
CA ALA A 41 -12.56 -2.89 12.71
C ALA A 41 -11.68 -3.84 13.55
N ALA A 42 -11.96 -5.14 13.55
CA ALA A 42 -11.19 -6.15 14.30
C ALA A 42 -9.79 -6.38 13.73
N ILE A 43 -9.59 -6.12 12.42
CA ILE A 43 -8.30 -6.28 11.75
C ILE A 43 -7.66 -4.94 11.38
N ALA A 44 -8.24 -3.80 11.78
CA ALA A 44 -7.79 -2.47 11.39
C ALA A 44 -6.34 -2.20 11.82
N GLY A 45 -5.93 -2.67 12.99
CA GLY A 45 -4.54 -2.56 13.44
C GLY A 45 -3.57 -3.36 12.57
N ASN A 46 -3.98 -4.55 12.13
CA ASN A 46 -3.19 -5.38 11.22
C ASN A 46 -3.09 -4.74 9.83
N LEU A 47 -4.19 -4.17 9.33
CA LEU A 47 -4.22 -3.43 8.07
C LEU A 47 -3.29 -2.22 8.11
N GLN A 48 -3.33 -1.43 9.19
CA GLN A 48 -2.41 -0.32 9.37
C GLN A 48 -0.95 -0.79 9.34
N GLY A 49 -0.63 -1.87 10.07
CA GLY A 49 0.71 -2.45 10.09
C GLY A 49 1.17 -2.91 8.70
N LEU A 50 0.30 -3.57 7.93
CA LEU A 50 0.59 -4.04 6.58
C LEU A 50 0.86 -2.87 5.62
N CYS A 51 -0.02 -1.86 5.62
CA CYS A 51 0.13 -0.67 4.77
C CYS A 51 1.43 0.08 5.09
N MET A 52 1.76 0.25 6.37
CA MET A 52 3.00 0.91 6.79
C MET A 52 4.24 0.09 6.43
N ALA A 53 4.19 -1.24 6.55
CA ALA A 53 5.31 -2.10 6.16
C ALA A 53 5.59 -2.01 4.66
N ASP A 54 4.56 -2.05 3.82
CA ASP A 54 4.70 -1.90 2.37
C ASP A 54 5.24 -0.52 1.98
N PHE A 55 4.71 0.53 2.62
CA PHE A 55 5.20 1.90 2.41
C PHE A 55 6.67 2.06 2.77
N ASN A 56 7.07 1.56 3.94
CA ASN A 56 8.45 1.65 4.41
C ASN A 56 9.40 0.85 3.51
N ALA A 57 9.02 -0.36 3.08
CA ALA A 57 9.83 -1.15 2.16
C ALA A 57 10.09 -0.38 0.86
N HIS A 58 9.08 0.31 0.32
CA HIS A 58 9.24 1.10 -0.89
C HIS A 58 10.10 2.36 -0.68
N LEU A 59 9.98 3.01 0.47
CA LEU A 59 10.88 4.11 0.84
C LEU A 59 12.33 3.63 0.99
N ASP A 60 12.56 2.46 1.59
CA ASP A 60 13.88 1.89 1.73
C ASP A 60 14.53 1.58 0.38
N ASP A 61 13.75 1.10 -0.60
CA ASP A 61 14.20 0.91 -1.98
C ASP A 61 14.63 2.24 -2.61
N ILE A 62 13.77 3.28 -2.52
CA ILE A 62 14.07 4.63 -3.03
C ILE A 62 15.35 5.18 -2.37
N MET A 63 15.45 5.08 -1.05
CA MET A 63 16.59 5.59 -0.29
C MET A 63 17.87 4.82 -0.59
N THR A 64 17.77 3.52 -0.87
CA THR A 64 18.90 2.70 -1.31
C THR A 64 19.40 3.18 -2.66
N GLU A 65 18.50 3.41 -3.63
CA GLU A 65 18.86 3.95 -4.94
C GLU A 65 19.50 5.33 -4.84
N MET A 66 18.98 6.22 -3.99
CA MET A 66 19.57 7.55 -3.75
C MET A 66 20.98 7.50 -3.15
N ARG A 67 21.36 6.39 -2.50
CA ARG A 67 22.68 6.20 -1.88
C ARG A 67 23.70 5.55 -2.81
N VAL A 68 23.26 4.98 -3.93
CA VAL A 68 24.18 4.45 -4.95
C VAL A 68 24.61 5.64 -5.83
N PRO A 69 25.92 5.97 -5.87
CA PRO A 69 26.45 7.11 -6.61
C PRO A 69 26.35 6.96 -8.13
#